data_AF-F0RNA3-F1
#
_entry.id   AF-F0RNA3-F1
#
_cell.length_a   1.000
_cell.length_b   1.000
_cell.length_c   1.000
_cell.angle_alpha   90.00
_cell.angle_beta   90.00
_cell.angle_gamma   90.00
#
_symmetry.space_group_name_H-M   'P 1'
#
loop_
_entity.id
_entity.type
_entity.pdbx_description
1 polymer ?
#
loop_
_entity_poly.entity_id
_entity_poly.type
_entity_poly.pdbx_seq_one_letter_code
_entity_poly.pdbx_strand_id
1 'polypeptide(L)'
;MQCQGGRVLVRYVQAHELTFVVLRYEGQTYGLAPAVSGSGSRYVGLAGLDTASGLEWWEHQGAGSLSRYDPQTGETTPLLQDCKLRS
;
A
#
# COMPACT_ATOMS: atom_id res chain seq x y z
N MET A 1 -4.38 -9.48 -5.42
CA MET A 1 -4.61 -8.59 -6.57
C MET A 1 -3.54 -8.84 -7.61
N GLN A 2 -3.94 -8.79 -8.88
CA GLN A 2 -3.02 -8.83 -10.01
C GLN A 2 -2.71 -7.40 -10.44
N CYS A 3 -1.45 -7.09 -10.65
CA CYS A 3 -0.98 -5.75 -10.99
C CYS A 3 -0.10 -5.80 -12.24
N GLN A 4 0.16 -4.63 -12.82
CA GLN A 4 1.36 -4.45 -13.64
C GLN A 4 2.60 -4.55 -12.75
N GLY A 5 3.56 -5.36 -13.16
CA GLY A 5 4.81 -5.59 -12.41
C GLY A 5 4.75 -6.73 -11.38
N GLY A 6 3.58 -7.35 -11.12
CA GLY A 6 3.52 -8.51 -10.23
C GLY A 6 2.19 -8.69 -9.50
N ARG A 7 2.27 -9.21 -8.27
CA ARG A 7 1.11 -9.51 -7.43
C ARG A 7 1.33 -9.02 -6.00
N VAL A 8 0.24 -8.63 -5.36
CA VAL A 8 0.19 -8.31 -3.93
C VAL A 8 -1.09 -8.90 -3.34
N LEU A 9 -1.00 -9.47 -2.13
CA LEU A 9 -2.20 -9.79 -1.36
C LEU A 9 -2.51 -8.61 -0.44
N VAL A 10 -3.77 -8.18 -0.43
CA VAL A 10 -4.22 -7.03 0.36
C VAL A 10 -5.34 -7.52 1.27
N ARG A 11 -5.23 -7.21 2.56
CA ARG A 11 -6.28 -7.45 3.55
C ARG A 11 -6.56 -6.16 4.30
N TYR A 12 -7.83 -5.79 4.37
CA TYR A 12 -8.29 -4.66 5.17
C TYR A 12 -8.66 -5.15 6.55
N VAL A 13 -8.15 -4.48 7.57
CA VAL A 13 -8.41 -4.78 8.98
C VAL A 13 -9.11 -3.57 9.58
N GLN A 14 -10.38 -3.75 9.92
CA GLN A 14 -11.18 -2.69 10.53
C GLN A 14 -11.01 -2.74 12.05
N ALA A 15 -10.68 -1.59 12.65
CA ALA A 15 -10.57 -1.41 14.09
C ALA A 15 -11.28 -0.11 14.46
N HIS A 16 -12.50 -0.24 14.99
CA HIS A 16 -13.43 0.88 15.18
C HIS A 16 -13.66 1.66 13.88
N GLU A 17 -13.36 2.96 13.89
CA GLU A 17 -13.49 3.90 12.76
C GLU A 17 -12.28 3.89 11.81
N LEU A 18 -11.20 3.20 12.17
CA LEU A 18 -9.99 3.12 11.37
C LEU A 18 -9.97 1.83 10.56
N THR A 19 -9.49 1.94 9.33
CA THR A 19 -9.14 0.79 8.49
C THR A 19 -7.64 0.76 8.32
N PHE A 20 -7.04 -0.38 8.59
CA PHE A 20 -5.63 -0.68 8.34
C PHE A 20 -5.52 -1.61 7.15
N VAL A 21 -4.35 -1.63 6.51
CA VAL A 21 -4.06 -2.54 5.41
C VAL A 21 -2.90 -3.45 5.80
N VAL A 22 -3.09 -4.75 5.63
CA VAL A 22 -2.03 -5.75 5.69
C VAL A 22 -1.73 -6.22 4.29
N LEU A 23 -0.53 -5.93 3.81
CA LEU A 23 -0.02 -6.38 2.52
C LEU A 23 0.82 -7.65 2.69
N ARG A 24 0.75 -8.54 1.70
CA ARG A 24 1.81 -9.53 1.45
C ARG A 24 2.41 -9.30 0.07
N TYR A 25 3.69 -8.92 0.05
CA TYR A 25 4.46 -8.59 -1.15
C TYR A 25 5.86 -9.20 -1.02
N GLU A 26 6.36 -9.81 -2.12
CA GLU A 26 7.64 -10.52 -2.16
C GLU A 26 7.87 -11.51 -1.00
N GLY A 27 6.80 -12.15 -0.53
CA GLY A 27 6.85 -13.13 0.55
C GLY A 27 6.76 -12.54 1.97
N GLN A 28 6.96 -11.23 2.12
CA GLN A 28 6.93 -10.51 3.38
C GLN A 28 5.56 -9.88 3.66
N THR A 29 5.29 -9.58 4.95
CA THR A 29 4.03 -8.98 5.40
C THR A 29 4.27 -7.59 5.97
N TYR A 30 3.43 -6.64 5.57
CA TYR A 30 3.55 -5.23 5.95
C TYR A 30 2.23 -4.72 6.50
N GLY A 31 2.26 -4.04 7.63
CA GLY A 31 1.11 -3.34 8.21
C GLY A 31 1.17 -1.85 7.88
N LEU A 32 0.08 -1.32 7.34
CA LEU A 32 -0.05 0.07 6.92
C LEU A 32 -1.24 0.72 7.65
N ALA A 33 -1.01 1.92 8.16
CA ALA A 33 -2.02 2.74 8.83
C ALA A 33 -2.66 3.71 7.83
N PRO A 34 -3.93 4.13 8.03
CA PRO A 34 -4.56 5.11 7.16
C PRO A 34 -3.80 6.45 7.21
N ALA A 35 -3.66 7.10 6.06
CA ALA A 35 -2.91 8.34 5.90
C ALA A 35 -3.72 9.39 5.13
N VAL A 36 -3.38 10.66 5.33
CA VAL A 36 -4.04 11.79 4.63
C VAL A 36 -3.86 11.65 3.13
N SER A 37 -4.97 11.81 2.40
CA SER A 37 -5.01 11.77 0.95
C SER A 37 -5.88 12.89 0.38
N GLY A 38 -5.45 13.48 -0.73
CA GLY A 38 -6.27 14.43 -1.49
C GLY A 38 -7.37 13.74 -2.31
N SER A 39 -7.22 12.45 -2.60
CA SER A 39 -8.21 11.63 -3.27
C SER A 39 -7.98 10.14 -3.03
N GLY A 40 -9.03 9.32 -3.13
CA GLY A 40 -8.92 7.88 -2.89
C GLY A 40 -8.58 7.53 -1.43
N SER A 41 -8.24 6.27 -1.20
CA SER A 41 -7.81 5.77 0.12
C SER A 41 -6.29 5.59 0.12
N ARG A 42 -5.63 6.05 1.18
CA ARG A 42 -4.17 5.97 1.31
C ARG A 42 -3.78 5.35 2.63
N TYR A 43 -2.80 4.47 2.59
CA TYR A 43 -2.24 3.80 3.75
C TYR A 43 -0.72 3.79 3.67
N VAL A 44 -0.04 4.03 4.80
CA VAL A 44 1.42 4.09 4.88
C VAL A 44 1.92 3.24 6.04
N GLY A 45 2.99 2.48 5.80
CA GLY A 45 3.75 1.78 6.83
C GLY A 45 5.20 2.24 6.78
N LEU A 46 5.78 2.66 7.90
CA LEU A 46 7.14 3.22 7.95
C LEU A 46 8.24 2.16 7.86
N ALA A 47 7.91 0.90 8.10
CA ALA A 47 8.81 -0.24 7.87
C ALA A 47 8.43 -0.90 6.53
N GLY A 48 9.21 -0.60 5.49
CA GLY A 48 9.03 -1.10 4.13
C GLY A 48 9.96 -2.26 3.82
N LEU A 49 10.47 -2.30 2.58
CA LEU A 49 11.39 -3.37 2.12
C LEU A 49 12.75 -3.34 2.83
N ASP A 50 13.10 -2.20 3.43
CA ASP A 50 14.25 -2.01 4.31
C ASP A 50 13.84 -1.14 5.51
N THR A 51 14.76 -0.93 6.46
CA THR A 51 14.50 -0.09 7.64
C THR A 51 14.61 1.41 7.35
N ALA A 52 15.01 1.81 6.13
CA ALA A 52 15.23 3.19 5.75
C ALA A 52 14.04 3.80 4.99
N SER A 53 13.10 2.97 4.54
CA SER A 53 11.95 3.38 3.75
C SER A 53 10.68 2.66 4.18
N GLY A 54 9.54 3.27 3.92
CA GLY A 54 8.23 2.71 4.11
C GLY A 54 7.63 2.13 2.82
N LEU A 55 6.37 1.71 2.95
CA LEU A 55 5.50 1.38 1.82
C LEU A 55 4.24 2.23 1.88
N GLU A 56 3.75 2.58 0.70
CA GLU A 56 2.45 3.19 0.50
C GLU A 56 1.55 2.26 -0.32
N TRP A 57 0.33 2.08 0.16
CA TRP A 57 -0.77 1.52 -0.61
C TRP A 57 -1.79 2.63 -0.87
N TRP A 58 -2.07 2.90 -2.14
CA TRP A 58 -3.05 3.89 -2.55
C TRP A 58 -4.07 3.28 -3.49
N GLU A 59 -5.34 3.63 -3.29
CA GLU A 59 -6.45 3.14 -4.11
C GLU A 59 -7.33 4.28 -4.59
N HIS A 60 -7.59 4.27 -5.89
CA HIS A 60 -8.45 5.25 -6.54
C HIS A 60 -9.25 4.58 -7.66
N GLN A 61 -10.57 4.83 -7.68
CA GLN A 61 -11.48 4.36 -8.73
C GLN A 61 -11.38 2.86 -9.05
N GLY A 62 -11.22 2.02 -8.02
CA GLY A 62 -11.20 0.56 -8.17
C GLY A 62 -9.88 -0.04 -8.64
N ALA A 63 -8.80 0.75 -8.68
CA ALA A 63 -7.45 0.27 -8.89
C ALA A 63 -6.55 0.68 -7.71
N GLY A 64 -5.61 -0.20 -7.37
CA GLY A 64 -4.59 0.06 -6.36
C GLY A 64 -3.18 0.19 -6.92
N SER A 65 -2.31 0.87 -6.18
CA SER A 65 -0.88 0.95 -6.45
C SER A 65 -0.08 0.74 -5.16
N LEU A 66 1.05 0.04 -5.30
CA LEU A 66 2.03 -0.13 -4.24
C LEU A 66 3.29 0.65 -4.61
N SER A 67 3.77 1.48 -3.68
CA SER A 67 4.97 2.29 -3.87
C SER A 67 5.90 2.15 -2.67
N ARG A 68 7.21 2.31 -2.91
CA ARG A 68 8.17 2.64 -1.84
C ARG A 68 7.89 4.07 -1.39
N TYR A 69 7.91 4.30 -0.08
CA TYR A 69 7.64 5.59 0.54
C TYR A 69 8.88 6.09 1.29
N ASP A 70 9.29 7.33 1.03
CA ASP A 70 10.33 8.00 1.82
C ASP A 70 9.67 8.73 3.01
N PRO A 71 9.95 8.32 4.26
CA PRO A 71 9.35 8.95 5.43
C PRO A 71 9.92 10.35 5.75
N GLN A 72 11.06 10.73 5.19
CA GLN A 72 11.67 12.04 5.41
C GLN A 72 11.08 13.10 4.48
N THR A 73 10.85 12.74 3.22
CA THR A 73 10.39 13.68 2.18
C THR A 73 8.90 13.53 1.85
N GLY A 74 8.33 12.35 2.11
CA GLY A 74 6.98 11.99 1.69
C GLY A 74 6.89 11.55 0.23
N GLU A 75 8.02 11.47 -0.49
CA GLU A 75 8.06 11.05 -1.89
C GLU A 75 7.77 9.55 -2.04
N THR A 76 7.25 9.17 -3.20
CA THR A 76 6.91 7.78 -3.51
C THR A 76 7.53 7.33 -4.82
N THR A 77 8.05 6.11 -4.85
CA THR A 77 8.53 5.45 -6.07
C THR A 77 7.68 4.22 -6.38
N PRO A 78 7.08 4.10 -7.59
CA PRO A 78 6.19 3.00 -7.93
C PRO A 78 6.86 1.62 -7.86
N LEU A 79 6.17 0.64 -7.31
CA LEU A 79 6.55 -0.79 -7.34
C LEU A 79 5.56 -1.62 -8.13
N LEU A 80 4.25 -1.44 -7.88
CA LEU A 80 3.16 -2.08 -8.61
C LEU A 80 2.09 -1.05 -8.96
N GLN A 81 1.55 -1.15 -10.17
CA GLN A 81 0.50 -0.25 -10.68
C GLN A 81 -0.69 -1.03 -11.22
N ASP A 82 -1.83 -0.37 -11.36
CA ASP A 82 -3.07 -0.95 -11.90
C ASP A 82 -3.47 -2.28 -11.25
N CYS A 83 -3.31 -2.38 -9.93
CA CYS A 83 -3.69 -3.56 -9.18
C CYS A 83 -5.21 -3.70 -9.16
N LYS A 84 -5.72 -4.84 -9.65
CA LYS A 84 -7.15 -5.17 -9.64
C LYS A 84 -7.43 -6.49 -8.93
N LEU A 85 -8.63 -6.62 -8.39
CA LEU A 85 -9.14 -7.91 -7.95
C LEU A 85 -9.22 -8.83 -9.17
N ARG A 86 -8.74 -10.06 -9.00
CA ARG A 86 -8.88 -11.09 -10.04
C ARG A 86 -10.29 -11.65 -9.89
N SER A 87 -11.12 -11.46 -10.91
CA SER A 87 -12.43 -12.12 -11.06
C SER A 87 -12.26 -13.61 -11.29
#